data_AF-A0A563W3E7-F1
#
_entry.id   AF-A0A563W3E7-F1
#
_cell.length_a   1.000
_cell.length_b   1.000
_cell.length_c   1.000
_cell.angle_alpha   90.00
_cell.angle_beta   90.00
_cell.angle_gamma   90.00
#
_symmetry.space_group_name_H-M   'P 1'
#
loop_
_entity.id
_entity.type
_entity.pdbx_description
1 polymer ?
#
loop_
_entity_poly.entity_id
_entity_poly.type
_entity_poly.pdbx_seq_one_letter_code
_entity_poly.pdbx_strand_id
1 'polypeptide(L)'
;MSILRCETNGIEFFTVQATGESGISHRGLAILCGVTHWTINELVKNLEAKQAAKRLKAFIGKDLHLEGVYKKKGGVVKILRADFCAATVKHYALEGREIAEQSMDKFMTLGINTWIQSITGWQTQETPPITTEEFNPDTIQLQSDIDSEYLLQQIELLQHDLMVALKHRHAIHNIVEKPTVVDLSLNQIVHTAVHVQAQKLNQALATLQSIQDKIEVLTTIRQQIDKYNNLWQSFARITHLVAELRQENTNLKQVIEQQKILFAPRRKAQAQLLTNKNLETVLEPRIKEIIAILMKSQIRTGGHRAIAICTRKATIYAMYEIGQSLNEIAISLQMPYETVKTYVKLTRADIRNYYSAQN
;
A
#
# COMPACT_ATOMS: atom_id res chain seq x y z
N MET A 1 14.87 18.07 -17.26
CA MET A 1 14.08 17.06 -16.53
C MET A 1 13.13 17.79 -15.60
N SER A 2 11.86 17.40 -15.58
CA SER A 2 10.89 17.98 -14.64
C SER A 2 11.06 17.33 -13.26
N ILE A 3 11.11 18.15 -12.21
CA ILE A 3 11.32 17.70 -10.83
C ILE A 3 10.19 18.24 -9.96
N LEU A 4 9.60 17.35 -9.15
CA LEU A 4 8.66 17.75 -8.12
C LEU A 4 9.44 18.28 -6.93
N ARG A 5 8.94 19.37 -6.34
CA ARG A 5 9.51 19.99 -5.15
C ARG A 5 8.41 20.21 -4.13
N CYS A 6 8.67 19.82 -2.89
CA CYS A 6 7.80 20.11 -1.74
C CYS A 6 8.66 20.63 -0.59
N GLU A 7 8.15 21.62 0.15
CA GLU A 7 8.85 22.21 1.29
C GLU A 7 7.96 22.11 2.54
N THR A 8 8.46 21.40 3.56
CA THR A 8 7.74 21.18 4.81
C THR A 8 8.67 21.46 5.98
N ASN A 9 8.27 22.37 6.88
CA ASN A 9 9.09 22.76 8.04
C ASN A 9 10.51 23.23 7.68
N GLY A 10 10.67 23.91 6.52
CA GLY A 10 11.96 24.37 6.02
C GLY A 10 12.87 23.26 5.45
N ILE A 11 12.35 22.03 5.29
CA ILE A 11 13.03 20.92 4.64
C ILE A 11 12.50 20.81 3.21
N GLU A 12 13.41 20.88 2.24
CA GLU A 12 13.08 20.75 0.82
C GLU A 12 13.31 19.33 0.33
N PHE A 13 12.24 18.75 -0.18
CA PHE A 13 12.16 17.41 -0.75
C PHE A 13 11.98 17.48 -2.25
N PHE A 14 12.63 16.56 -2.96
CA PHE A 14 12.64 16.53 -4.41
C PHE A 14 12.44 15.12 -4.93
N THR A 15 11.70 14.99 -6.04
CA THR A 15 11.52 13.74 -6.77
C THR A 15 11.56 14.00 -8.27
N VAL A 16 12.46 13.33 -8.99
CA VAL A 16 12.54 13.40 -10.45
C VAL A 16 11.30 12.75 -11.03
N GLN A 17 10.50 13.49 -11.82
CA GLN A 17 9.21 12.98 -12.29
C GLN A 17 9.34 11.71 -13.12
N ALA A 18 10.36 11.64 -13.99
CA ALA A 18 10.55 10.55 -14.93
C ALA A 18 11.04 9.25 -14.26
N THR A 19 11.97 9.34 -13.31
CA THR A 19 12.65 8.17 -12.73
C THR A 19 12.13 7.80 -11.34
N GLY A 20 11.43 8.72 -10.65
CA GLY A 20 11.06 8.56 -9.25
C GLY A 20 12.24 8.69 -8.28
N GLU A 21 13.45 8.95 -8.76
CA GLU A 21 14.60 9.18 -7.89
C GLU A 21 14.38 10.41 -7.02
N SER A 22 14.62 10.25 -5.72
CA SER A 22 14.31 11.27 -4.72
C SER A 22 15.56 11.80 -4.05
N GLY A 23 15.44 12.98 -3.47
CA GLY A 23 16.54 13.63 -2.77
C GLY A 23 16.10 14.77 -1.87
N ILE A 24 17.07 15.26 -1.10
CA ILE A 24 16.87 16.32 -0.10
C ILE A 24 17.93 17.40 -0.32
N SER A 25 17.56 18.66 -0.10
CA SER A 25 18.54 19.76 -0.06
C SER A 25 19.54 19.57 1.10
N HIS A 26 20.74 20.15 0.97
CA HIS A 26 21.74 20.15 2.06
C HIS A 26 21.20 20.71 3.37
N ARG A 27 20.44 21.82 3.30
CA ARG A 27 19.82 22.44 4.47
C ARG A 27 18.74 21.54 5.06
N GLY A 28 17.93 20.90 4.22
CA GLY A 28 16.92 19.95 4.65
C GLY A 28 17.53 18.75 5.38
N LEU A 29 18.62 18.19 4.85
CA LEU A 29 19.34 17.09 5.49
C LEU A 29 19.94 17.51 6.84
N ALA A 30 20.50 18.72 6.93
CA ALA A 30 21.02 19.24 8.20
C ALA A 30 19.94 19.33 9.29
N ILE A 31 18.74 19.80 8.91
CA ILE A 31 17.58 19.85 9.82
C ILE A 31 17.17 18.44 10.25
N LEU A 32 17.08 17.48 9.32
CA LEU A 32 16.73 16.08 9.64
C LEU A 32 17.75 15.43 10.57
N CYS A 33 19.04 15.79 10.46
CA CYS A 33 20.10 15.25 11.32
C CYS A 33 20.25 16.02 12.65
N GLY A 34 19.58 17.16 12.82
CA GLY A 34 19.78 18.02 13.99
C GLY A 34 21.17 18.65 14.07
N VAL A 35 21.79 18.95 12.92
CA VAL A 35 23.14 19.53 12.82
C VAL A 35 23.15 20.81 11.99
N THR A 36 24.28 21.52 11.98
CA THR A 36 24.40 22.72 11.15
C THR A 36 24.58 22.37 9.68
N HIS A 37 24.14 23.26 8.79
CA HIS A 37 24.36 23.13 7.35
C HIS A 37 25.86 23.01 6.99
N TRP A 38 26.72 23.69 7.74
CA TRP A 38 28.17 23.60 7.56
C TRP A 38 28.68 22.18 7.82
N THR A 39 28.19 21.50 8.85
CA THR A 39 28.55 20.10 9.17
C THR A 39 28.23 19.14 8.01
N ILE A 40 27.07 19.28 7.37
CA ILE A 40 26.73 18.46 6.20
C ILE A 40 27.64 18.79 5.00
N ASN A 41 27.95 20.06 4.76
CA ASN A 41 28.86 20.45 3.69
C ASN A 41 30.27 19.91 3.90
N GLU A 42 30.77 19.98 5.13
CA GLU A 42 32.07 19.42 5.49
C GLU A 42 32.08 17.89 5.31
N LEU A 43 31.01 17.21 5.73
CA LEU A 43 30.85 15.76 5.54
C LEU A 43 30.88 15.37 4.06
N VAL A 44 30.19 16.12 3.18
CA VAL A 44 30.22 15.90 1.73
C VAL A 44 31.63 16.14 1.16
N LYS A 45 32.30 17.24 1.55
CA LYS A 45 33.68 17.52 1.13
C LYS A 45 34.67 16.45 1.58
N ASN A 46 34.50 15.95 2.80
CA ASN A 46 35.36 14.91 3.36
C ASN A 46 35.19 13.57 2.63
N LEU A 47 33.97 13.25 2.18
CA LEU A 47 33.71 12.11 1.31
C LEU A 47 34.39 12.24 -0.05
N GLU A 48 34.35 13.45 -0.65
CA GLU A 48 35.07 13.77 -1.89
C GLU A 48 36.60 13.64 -1.70
N ALA A 49 37.11 14.05 -0.53
CA ALA A 49 38.51 13.91 -0.13
C ALA A 49 38.90 12.50 0.37
N LYS A 50 38.01 11.51 0.28
CA LYS A 50 38.20 10.11 0.73
C LYS A 50 38.44 9.95 2.24
N GLN A 51 38.09 10.94 3.05
CA GLN A 51 38.18 10.92 4.51
C GLN A 51 36.78 10.76 5.12
N ALA A 52 36.22 9.55 5.08
CA ALA A 52 34.86 9.30 5.57
C ALA A 52 34.81 8.56 6.91
N ALA A 53 33.82 8.90 7.73
CA ALA A 53 33.43 8.11 8.90
C ALA A 53 33.13 6.65 8.48
N LYS A 54 33.41 5.68 9.36
CA LYS A 54 33.35 4.23 9.08
C LYS A 54 32.04 3.81 8.38
N ARG A 55 30.91 4.43 8.73
CA ARG A 55 29.57 4.11 8.21
C ARG A 55 29.26 4.74 6.85
N LEU A 56 29.98 5.77 6.43
CA LEU A 56 29.76 6.47 5.16
C LEU A 56 30.81 6.13 4.09
N LYS A 57 31.80 5.27 4.41
CA LYS A 57 32.84 4.82 3.46
C LYS A 57 32.28 4.20 2.17
N ALA A 58 31.09 3.60 2.22
CA ALA A 58 30.42 3.01 1.06
C ALA A 58 30.01 4.04 -0.02
N PHE A 59 30.06 5.34 0.30
CA PHE A 59 29.75 6.44 -0.60
C PHE A 59 30.99 7.13 -1.17
N ILE A 60 32.21 6.72 -0.77
CA ILE A 60 33.45 7.25 -1.37
C ILE A 60 33.49 6.88 -2.85
N GLY A 61 33.64 7.89 -3.72
CA GLY A 61 33.71 7.70 -5.18
C GLY A 61 32.36 7.44 -5.86
N LYS A 62 31.23 7.50 -5.13
CA LYS A 62 29.89 7.46 -5.71
C LYS A 62 29.36 8.87 -5.94
N ASP A 63 28.46 9.02 -6.91
CA ASP A 63 27.73 10.28 -7.05
C ASP A 63 26.72 10.43 -5.91
N LEU A 64 26.85 11.54 -5.18
CA LEU A 64 26.04 11.90 -4.02
C LEU A 64 24.83 12.74 -4.41
N HIS A 65 24.78 13.24 -5.65
CA HIS A 65 23.76 14.17 -6.11
C HIS A 65 22.83 13.51 -7.13
N LEU A 66 21.60 14.03 -7.25
CA LEU A 66 20.72 13.65 -8.35
C LEU A 66 21.25 14.20 -9.67
N GLU A 67 21.15 13.40 -10.73
CA GLU A 67 21.56 13.80 -12.07
C GLU A 67 20.67 14.93 -12.62
N GLY A 68 21.26 16.12 -12.80
CA GLY A 68 20.60 17.25 -13.44
C GLY A 68 21.00 18.61 -12.87
N VAL A 69 20.64 19.66 -13.60
CA VAL A 69 20.82 21.05 -13.16
C VAL A 69 19.46 21.61 -12.76
N TYR A 70 19.24 21.75 -11.45
CA TYR A 70 17.98 22.26 -10.90
C TYR A 70 18.14 23.72 -10.49
N LYS A 71 17.25 24.60 -10.96
CA LYS A 71 17.32 26.05 -10.67
C LYS A 71 16.26 26.45 -9.65
N LYS A 72 16.66 27.19 -8.61
CA LYS A 72 15.77 27.83 -7.62
C LYS A 72 16.10 29.32 -7.56
N LYS A 73 15.14 30.20 -7.87
CA LYS A 73 15.26 31.66 -7.80
C LYS A 73 16.59 32.21 -8.38
N GLY A 74 17.05 31.65 -9.50
CA GLY A 74 18.28 32.08 -10.18
C GLY A 74 19.58 31.34 -9.82
N GLY A 75 19.59 30.47 -8.80
CA GLY A 75 20.75 29.67 -8.41
C GLY A 75 20.60 28.18 -8.73
N VAL A 76 21.72 27.49 -9.01
CA VAL A 76 21.77 26.03 -9.15
C VAL A 76 21.70 25.39 -7.76
N VAL A 77 20.75 24.48 -7.55
CA VAL A 77 20.58 23.73 -6.30
C VAL A 77 21.17 22.35 -6.46
N LYS A 78 22.12 22.02 -5.60
CA LYS A 78 22.64 20.66 -5.44
C LYS A 78 21.69 19.86 -4.53
N ILE A 79 21.16 18.76 -5.05
CA ILE A 79 20.21 17.89 -4.35
C ILE A 79 20.92 16.59 -4.03
N LEU A 80 20.94 16.19 -2.75
CA LEU A 80 21.57 14.95 -2.31
C LEU A 80 20.62 13.78 -2.51
N ARG A 81 21.14 12.65 -3.02
CA ARG A 81 20.34 11.43 -3.25
C ARG A 81 19.79 10.88 -1.95
N ALA A 82 18.60 10.29 -2.01
CA ALA A 82 17.90 9.81 -0.82
C ALA A 82 18.66 8.71 -0.07
N ASP A 83 19.31 7.79 -0.77
CA ASP A 83 20.13 6.73 -0.15
C ASP A 83 21.26 7.29 0.73
N PHE A 84 21.96 8.30 0.22
CA PHE A 84 22.97 9.02 0.98
C PHE A 84 22.37 9.80 2.16
N CYS A 85 21.20 10.44 1.95
CA CYS A 85 20.48 11.11 3.04
C CYS A 85 20.11 10.15 4.17
N ALA A 86 19.59 8.96 3.86
CA ALA A 86 19.23 7.95 4.85
C ALA A 86 20.46 7.45 5.62
N ALA A 87 21.57 7.21 4.93
CA ALA A 87 22.81 6.80 5.58
C ALA A 87 23.34 7.88 6.54
N THR A 88 23.23 9.15 6.15
CA THR A 88 23.65 10.30 6.97
C THR A 88 22.76 10.48 8.19
N VAL A 89 21.42 10.41 8.03
CA VAL A 89 20.49 10.47 9.17
C VAL A 89 20.74 9.30 10.13
N LYS A 90 20.91 8.08 9.60
CA LYS A 90 21.24 6.90 10.42
C LYS A 90 22.57 7.07 11.17
N HIS A 91 23.57 7.69 10.56
CA HIS A 91 24.85 7.94 11.20
C HIS A 91 24.69 8.82 12.45
N TYR A 92 23.97 9.94 12.35
CA TYR A 92 23.75 10.86 13.46
C TYR A 92 22.76 10.31 14.50
N ALA A 93 21.75 9.54 14.08
CA ALA A 93 20.85 8.85 15.01
C ALA A 93 21.64 7.92 15.93
N LEU A 94 22.57 7.14 15.37
CA LEU A 94 23.44 6.24 16.13
C LEU A 94 24.54 6.95 16.94
N GLU A 95 24.72 8.26 16.78
CA GLU A 95 25.56 9.10 17.65
C GLU A 95 24.75 9.73 18.80
N GLY A 96 23.45 9.42 18.91
CA GLY A 96 22.58 9.91 19.98
C GLY A 96 21.92 11.26 19.69
N ARG A 97 21.81 11.66 18.42
CA ARG A 97 21.05 12.87 18.04
C ARG A 97 19.56 12.53 17.96
N GLU A 98 18.78 12.98 18.95
CA GLU A 98 17.33 12.74 19.03
C GLU A 98 16.57 13.16 17.76
N ILE A 99 16.91 14.31 17.16
CA ILE A 99 16.26 14.79 15.92
C ILE A 99 16.50 13.83 14.75
N ALA A 100 17.71 13.25 14.68
CA ALA A 100 18.07 12.28 13.65
C ALA A 100 17.36 10.93 13.86
N GLU A 101 17.22 10.49 15.11
CA GLU A 101 16.45 9.30 15.48
C GLU A 101 14.98 9.44 15.10
N GLN A 102 14.33 10.53 15.53
CA GLN A 102 12.94 10.84 15.15
C GLN A 102 12.75 10.98 13.64
N SER A 103 13.77 11.47 12.93
CA SER A 103 13.72 11.56 11.47
C SER A 103 13.90 10.20 10.81
N MET A 104 14.75 9.33 11.36
CA MET A 104 14.97 7.97 10.89
C MET A 104 13.69 7.14 10.96
N ASP A 105 12.94 7.25 12.06
CA ASP A 105 11.68 6.52 12.27
C ASP A 105 10.65 6.80 11.17
N LYS A 106 10.64 8.02 10.61
CA LYS A 106 9.70 8.42 9.55
C LYS A 106 9.84 7.60 8.28
N PHE A 107 11.03 7.08 8.00
CA PHE A 107 11.31 6.34 6.77
C PHE A 107 11.89 4.95 6.99
N MET A 108 12.04 4.49 8.23
CA MET A 108 12.62 3.17 8.53
C MET A 108 11.75 2.03 7.98
N THR A 109 10.42 2.16 8.06
CA THR A 109 9.47 1.12 7.60
C THR A 109 9.26 1.14 6.08
N LEU A 110 9.15 2.31 5.48
CA LEU A 110 8.74 2.48 4.07
C LEU A 110 9.93 2.65 3.11
N GLY A 111 11.11 2.98 3.63
CA GLY A 111 12.25 3.41 2.82
C GLY A 111 12.19 4.90 2.50
N ILE A 112 13.37 5.53 2.43
CA ILE A 112 13.49 6.98 2.28
C ILE A 112 12.98 7.50 0.94
N ASN A 113 13.14 6.76 -0.15
CA ASN A 113 12.60 7.15 -1.46
C ASN A 113 11.08 7.21 -1.43
N THR A 114 10.42 6.14 -0.98
CA THR A 114 8.96 6.06 -0.89
C THR A 114 8.40 7.13 0.06
N TRP A 115 9.08 7.40 1.16
CA TRP A 115 8.72 8.48 2.06
C TRP A 115 8.80 9.85 1.38
N ILE A 116 9.88 10.17 0.67
CA ILE A 116 10.03 11.45 -0.06
C ILE A 116 9.00 11.56 -1.21
N GLN A 117 8.76 10.48 -1.94
CA GLN A 117 7.72 10.42 -2.99
C GLN A 117 6.34 10.77 -2.42
N SER A 118 5.98 10.22 -1.26
CA SER A 118 4.72 10.53 -0.59
C SER A 118 4.58 12.02 -0.22
N ILE A 119 5.68 12.67 0.18
CA ILE A 119 5.70 14.11 0.55
C ILE A 119 5.61 14.98 -0.70
N THR A 120 6.30 14.60 -1.77
CA THR A 120 6.33 15.36 -3.03
C THR A 120 5.06 15.18 -3.87
N GLY A 121 4.17 14.27 -3.48
CA GLY A 121 2.99 13.92 -4.26
C GLY A 121 3.38 13.20 -5.57
N TRP A 122 4.58 12.63 -5.64
CA TRP A 122 4.97 11.82 -6.78
C TRP A 122 4.12 10.56 -6.76
N GLN A 123 3.24 10.45 -7.75
CA GLN A 123 2.58 9.22 -8.11
C GLN A 123 3.40 8.65 -9.26
N THR A 124 3.68 7.35 -9.24
CA THR A 124 4.11 6.65 -10.45
C THR A 124 3.16 7.12 -11.53
N GLN A 125 3.66 7.81 -12.57
CA GLN A 125 2.82 8.11 -13.71
C GLN A 125 2.15 6.80 -14.03
N GLU A 126 0.80 6.78 -13.95
CA GLU A 126 0.02 5.65 -14.39
C GLU A 126 0.66 5.28 -15.72
N THR A 127 1.31 4.11 -15.78
CA THR A 127 1.48 3.44 -17.05
C THR A 127 0.15 3.67 -17.76
N PRO A 128 0.16 4.24 -18.99
CA PRO A 128 -1.08 4.49 -19.72
C PRO A 128 -1.99 3.29 -19.49
N PRO A 129 -3.30 3.51 -19.21
CA PRO A 129 -4.22 2.45 -18.84
C PRO A 129 -3.87 1.29 -19.74
N ILE A 130 -3.54 0.14 -19.15
CA ILE A 130 -3.16 -1.04 -19.90
C ILE A 130 -4.31 -1.24 -20.88
N THR A 131 -4.15 -0.71 -22.10
CA THR A 131 -4.77 -1.26 -23.27
C THR A 131 -4.35 -2.71 -23.15
N THR A 132 -5.33 -3.58 -23.21
CA THR A 132 -5.21 -5.02 -23.41
C THR A 132 -4.36 -5.29 -24.66
N GLU A 133 -3.11 -4.86 -24.68
CA GLU A 133 -2.03 -5.57 -25.30
C GLU A 133 -1.77 -6.70 -24.34
N GLU A 134 -2.36 -7.83 -24.74
CA GLU A 134 -2.12 -9.18 -24.27
C GLU A 134 -0.83 -9.24 -23.47
N PHE A 135 -0.98 -9.46 -22.16
CA PHE A 135 0.07 -10.04 -21.36
C PHE A 135 0.44 -11.35 -22.06
N ASN A 136 1.42 -11.31 -22.95
CA ASN A 136 1.87 -12.50 -23.66
C ASN A 136 2.72 -13.30 -22.66
N PRO A 137 2.22 -14.43 -22.12
CA PRO A 137 2.95 -15.24 -21.15
C PRO A 137 4.26 -15.81 -21.70
N ASP A 138 4.55 -15.64 -22.99
CA ASP A 138 5.72 -16.20 -23.68
C ASP A 138 7.07 -15.58 -23.29
N THR A 139 7.13 -14.52 -22.46
CA THR A 139 8.40 -13.86 -22.12
C THR A 139 8.89 -14.11 -20.69
N ILE A 140 8.39 -15.15 -20.03
CA ILE A 140 9.17 -15.85 -19.01
C ILE A 140 9.77 -17.07 -19.71
N GLN A 141 10.92 -16.89 -20.36
CA GLN A 141 11.76 -18.02 -20.75
C GLN A 141 12.31 -18.67 -19.47
N LEU A 142 11.49 -19.48 -18.80
CA LEU A 142 12.00 -20.70 -18.21
C LEU A 142 12.43 -21.55 -19.41
N GLN A 143 13.74 -21.60 -19.67
CA GLN A 143 14.32 -22.67 -20.46
C GLN A 143 14.09 -23.99 -19.73
N SER A 144 12.87 -24.52 -19.79
CA SER A 144 12.63 -25.93 -19.61
C SER A 144 12.53 -26.52 -21.01
N ASP A 145 13.61 -27.16 -21.47
CA ASP A 145 13.71 -28.01 -22.67
C ASP A 145 12.77 -29.24 -22.61
N ILE A 146 11.61 -29.11 -21.97
CA ILE A 146 10.59 -30.15 -21.89
C ILE A 146 9.60 -29.90 -23.02
N ASP A 147 10.07 -30.19 -24.24
CA ASP A 147 9.20 -30.24 -25.39
C ASP A 147 8.27 -31.46 -25.26
N SER A 148 6.96 -31.22 -25.34
CA SER A 148 5.95 -32.28 -25.27
C SER A 148 6.12 -33.26 -26.43
N GLU A 149 6.61 -32.79 -27.57
CA GLU A 149 6.89 -33.61 -28.75
C GLU A 149 8.09 -34.56 -28.51
N TYR A 150 9.10 -34.09 -27.78
CA TYR A 150 10.25 -34.92 -27.38
C TYR A 150 9.89 -36.01 -26.36
N LEU A 151 8.98 -35.72 -25.42
CA LEU A 151 8.47 -36.74 -24.49
C LEU A 151 7.68 -37.83 -25.20
N LEU A 152 6.84 -37.45 -26.16
CA LEU A 152 6.10 -38.41 -27.00
C LEU A 152 7.06 -39.30 -27.78
N GLN A 153 8.11 -38.73 -28.36
CA GLN A 153 9.14 -39.49 -29.07
C GLN A 153 9.89 -40.48 -28.15
N GLN A 154 10.19 -40.11 -26.90
CA GLN A 154 10.79 -41.04 -25.93
C GLN A 154 9.84 -42.19 -25.53
N ILE A 155 8.54 -41.91 -25.42
CA ILE A 155 7.52 -42.93 -25.15
C ILE A 155 7.41 -43.92 -26.31
N GLU A 156 7.43 -43.44 -27.56
CA GLU A 156 7.41 -44.30 -28.74
C GLU A 156 8.65 -45.19 -28.85
N LEU A 157 9.85 -44.64 -28.58
CA LEU A 157 11.09 -45.41 -28.53
C LEU A 157 11.06 -46.48 -27.43
N LEU A 158 10.56 -46.15 -26.24
CA LEU A 158 10.35 -47.11 -25.15
C LEU A 158 9.41 -48.24 -25.57
N GLN A 159 8.29 -47.92 -26.21
CA GLN A 159 7.32 -48.90 -26.70
C GLN A 159 7.95 -49.83 -27.75
N HIS A 160 8.76 -49.27 -28.67
CA HIS A 160 9.48 -50.04 -29.67
C HIS A 160 10.48 -51.02 -29.04
N ASP A 161 11.33 -50.55 -28.12
CA ASP A 161 12.36 -51.37 -27.50
C ASP A 161 11.76 -52.51 -26.65
N LEU A 162 10.67 -52.24 -25.93
CA LEU A 162 9.91 -53.27 -25.20
C LEU A 162 9.30 -54.30 -26.14
N MET A 163 8.72 -53.89 -27.26
CA MET A 163 8.15 -54.80 -28.26
C MET A 163 9.24 -55.70 -28.87
N VAL A 164 10.41 -55.15 -29.17
CA VAL A 164 11.56 -55.92 -29.67
C VAL A 164 12.03 -56.93 -28.61
N ALA A 165 12.15 -56.52 -27.34
CA ALA A 165 12.52 -57.42 -26.25
C ALA A 165 11.52 -58.57 -26.06
N LEU A 166 10.21 -58.30 -26.18
CA LEU A 166 9.15 -59.31 -26.10
C LEU A 166 9.21 -60.31 -27.27
N LYS A 167 9.47 -59.85 -28.50
CA LYS A 167 9.63 -60.73 -29.66
C LYS A 167 10.82 -61.68 -29.49
N HIS A 168 11.96 -61.17 -29.01
CA HIS A 168 13.14 -62.00 -28.73
C HIS A 168 12.89 -63.00 -27.60
N ARG A 169 12.21 -62.58 -26.51
CA ARG A 169 11.79 -63.49 -25.44
C ARG A 169 10.94 -64.65 -25.96
N HIS A 170 9.97 -64.35 -26.81
CA HIS A 170 9.10 -65.37 -27.39
C HIS A 170 9.85 -66.32 -28.33
N ALA A 171 10.79 -65.81 -29.12
CA ALA A 171 11.67 -66.63 -29.95
C ALA A 171 12.54 -67.58 -29.10
N ILE A 172 13.16 -67.07 -28.03
CA ILE A 172 13.94 -67.87 -27.08
C ILE A 172 13.05 -68.94 -26.43
N HIS A 173 11.88 -68.58 -25.95
CA HIS A 173 10.92 -69.49 -25.33
C HIS A 173 10.52 -70.64 -26.27
N ASN A 174 10.18 -70.33 -27.52
CA ASN A 174 9.79 -71.33 -28.51
C ASN A 174 10.93 -72.30 -28.87
N ILE A 175 12.18 -71.81 -28.87
CA ILE A 175 13.37 -72.62 -29.13
C ILE A 175 13.71 -73.52 -27.93
N VAL A 176 13.60 -72.98 -26.71
CA VAL A 176 13.95 -73.68 -25.46
C VAL A 176 12.91 -74.74 -25.08
N GLU A 177 11.61 -74.48 -25.27
CA GLU A 177 10.55 -75.43 -24.88
C GLU A 177 10.27 -76.54 -25.91
N LYS A 178 10.64 -76.35 -27.18
CA LYS A 178 10.43 -77.35 -28.25
C LYS A 178 11.72 -77.62 -29.04
N PRO A 179 12.71 -78.31 -28.45
CA PRO A 179 13.98 -78.53 -29.12
C PRO A 179 13.85 -79.59 -30.23
N THR A 180 13.85 -79.16 -31.48
CA THR A 180 14.15 -80.02 -32.63
C THR A 180 15.66 -80.00 -32.84
N VAL A 181 16.35 -81.13 -32.62
CA VAL A 181 17.81 -81.38 -32.82
C VAL A 181 18.72 -80.14 -32.69
N VAL A 182 19.38 -80.01 -31.53
CA VAL A 182 20.22 -78.85 -31.19
C VAL A 182 21.54 -78.89 -31.96
N ASP A 183 21.64 -78.13 -33.06
CA ASP A 183 22.92 -77.82 -33.71
C ASP A 183 23.62 -76.63 -33.02
N LEU A 184 24.95 -76.56 -33.13
CA LEU A 184 25.80 -75.49 -32.56
C LEU A 184 25.34 -74.08 -32.97
N SER A 185 24.70 -73.95 -34.14
CA SER A 185 24.10 -72.72 -34.66
C SER A 185 22.91 -72.21 -33.85
N LEU A 186 22.10 -73.11 -33.29
CA LEU A 186 20.91 -72.76 -32.51
C LEU A 186 21.30 -72.09 -31.18
N ASN A 187 22.35 -72.59 -30.53
CA ASN A 187 22.89 -71.99 -29.30
C ASN A 187 23.44 -70.56 -29.54
N GLN A 188 24.09 -70.33 -30.68
CA GLN A 188 24.57 -68.98 -31.05
C GLN A 188 23.40 -68.02 -31.30
N ILE A 189 22.32 -68.48 -31.92
CA ILE A 189 21.09 -67.69 -32.15
C ILE A 189 20.43 -67.33 -30.81
N VAL A 190 20.26 -68.29 -29.90
CA VAL A 190 19.67 -68.05 -28.57
C VAL A 190 20.53 -67.09 -27.75
N HIS A 191 21.85 -67.28 -27.72
CA HIS A 191 22.75 -66.38 -27.00
C HIS A 191 22.70 -64.95 -27.54
N THR A 192 22.68 -64.79 -28.87
CA THR A 192 22.54 -63.48 -29.51
C THR A 192 21.19 -62.85 -29.20
N ALA A 193 20.09 -63.62 -29.25
CA ALA A 193 18.75 -63.14 -28.91
C ALA A 193 18.65 -62.70 -27.44
N VAL A 194 19.24 -63.45 -26.51
CA VAL A 194 19.28 -63.09 -25.07
C VAL A 194 20.06 -61.81 -24.87
N HIS A 195 21.22 -61.66 -25.53
CA HIS A 195 22.01 -60.44 -25.44
C HIS A 195 21.27 -59.22 -26.01
N VAL A 196 20.64 -59.35 -27.18
CA VAL A 196 19.84 -58.27 -27.80
C VAL A 196 18.64 -57.91 -26.92
N GLN A 197 17.97 -58.91 -26.35
CA GLN A 197 16.86 -58.68 -25.41
C GLN A 197 17.32 -57.93 -24.17
N ALA A 198 18.41 -58.34 -23.52
CA ALA A 198 18.95 -57.69 -22.34
C ALA A 198 19.37 -56.25 -22.65
N GLN A 199 20.02 -56.01 -23.78
CA GLN A 199 20.40 -54.68 -24.25
C GLN A 199 19.17 -53.78 -24.45
N LYS A 200 18.13 -54.29 -25.11
CA LYS A 200 16.88 -53.54 -25.36
C LYS A 200 16.11 -53.25 -24.09
N LEU A 201 16.10 -54.18 -23.14
CA LEU A 201 15.49 -53.96 -21.83
C LEU A 201 16.23 -52.87 -21.03
N ASN A 202 17.57 -52.87 -21.07
CA ASN A 202 18.37 -51.84 -20.40
C ASN A 202 18.18 -50.46 -21.05
N GLN A 203 18.04 -50.40 -22.39
CA GLN A 203 17.68 -49.17 -23.10
C GLN A 203 16.30 -48.65 -22.67
N ALA A 204 15.31 -49.54 -22.59
CA ALA A 204 13.96 -49.21 -22.10
C ALA A 204 13.96 -48.72 -20.63
N LEU A 205 14.77 -49.31 -19.76
CA LEU A 205 14.90 -48.84 -18.38
C LEU A 205 15.52 -47.45 -18.29
N ALA A 206 16.54 -47.16 -19.10
CA ALA A 206 17.17 -45.85 -19.16
C ALA A 206 16.22 -44.76 -19.68
N THR A 207 15.42 -45.06 -20.71
CA THR A 207 14.41 -44.12 -21.20
C THR A 207 13.30 -43.87 -20.19
N LEU A 208 12.85 -44.91 -19.47
CA LEU A 208 11.85 -44.77 -18.41
C LEU A 208 12.36 -43.87 -17.27
N GLN A 209 13.61 -44.05 -16.83
CA GLN A 209 14.21 -43.19 -15.82
C GLN A 209 14.28 -41.73 -16.28
N SER A 210 14.70 -41.47 -17.53
CA SER A 210 14.71 -40.13 -18.13
C SER A 210 13.32 -39.49 -18.14
N ILE A 211 12.27 -40.25 -18.45
CA ILE A 211 10.88 -39.78 -18.40
C ILE A 211 10.47 -39.45 -16.96
N GLN A 212 10.82 -40.30 -15.99
CA GLN A 212 10.50 -40.09 -14.58
C GLN A 212 11.13 -38.81 -14.02
N ASP A 213 12.41 -38.57 -14.29
CA ASP A 213 13.12 -37.36 -13.86
C ASP A 213 12.46 -36.10 -14.43
N LYS A 214 11.99 -36.14 -15.69
CA LYS A 214 11.26 -35.03 -16.31
C LYS A 214 9.88 -34.80 -15.70
N ILE A 215 9.17 -35.86 -15.34
CA ILE A 215 7.88 -35.75 -14.64
C ILE A 215 8.07 -35.05 -13.28
N GLU A 216 9.15 -35.36 -12.55
CA GLU A 216 9.47 -34.70 -11.27
C GLU A 216 9.74 -33.19 -11.43
N VAL A 217 10.40 -32.79 -12.52
CA VAL A 217 10.57 -31.36 -12.84
C VAL A 217 9.21 -30.71 -13.11
N LEU A 218 8.34 -31.34 -13.90
CA LEU A 218 7.00 -30.82 -14.20
C LEU A 218 6.10 -30.69 -12.96
N THR A 219 6.18 -31.64 -12.02
CA THR A 219 5.41 -31.54 -10.76
C THR A 219 5.91 -30.38 -9.91
N THR A 220 7.22 -30.13 -9.87
CA THR A 220 7.81 -28.97 -9.18
C THR A 220 7.35 -27.65 -9.81
N ILE A 221 7.37 -27.55 -11.14
CA ILE A 221 6.86 -26.36 -11.86
C ILE A 221 5.37 -26.15 -11.56
N ARG A 222 4.56 -27.22 -11.57
CA ARG A 222 3.14 -27.13 -11.22
C ARG A 222 2.92 -26.60 -9.81
N GLN A 223 3.68 -27.08 -8.82
CA GLN A 223 3.60 -26.57 -7.45
C GLN A 223 3.97 -25.09 -7.36
N GLN A 224 4.97 -24.64 -8.14
CA GLN A 224 5.31 -23.23 -8.23
C GLN A 224 4.16 -22.41 -8.83
N ILE A 225 3.52 -22.88 -9.90
CA ILE A 225 2.34 -22.24 -10.50
C ILE A 225 1.20 -22.12 -9.47
N ASP A 226 0.90 -23.18 -8.71
CA ASP A 226 -0.11 -23.15 -7.66
C ASP A 226 0.22 -22.13 -6.57
N LYS A 227 1.51 -22.00 -6.20
CA LYS A 227 1.99 -20.97 -5.28
C LYS A 227 1.79 -19.56 -5.84
N TYR A 228 2.09 -19.33 -7.12
CA TYR A 228 1.85 -18.04 -7.78
C TYR A 228 0.36 -17.70 -7.84
N ASN A 229 -0.51 -18.67 -8.13
CA ASN A 229 -1.95 -18.48 -8.12
C ASN A 229 -2.47 -18.07 -6.74
N ASN A 230 -1.97 -18.70 -5.67
CA ASN A 230 -2.31 -18.31 -4.29
C ASN A 230 -1.84 -16.89 -3.95
N LEU A 231 -0.65 -16.49 -4.41
CA LEU A 231 -0.16 -15.12 -4.26
C LEU A 231 -1.04 -14.12 -5.00
N TRP A 232 -1.44 -14.43 -6.24
CA TRP A 232 -2.31 -13.58 -7.04
C TRP A 232 -3.70 -13.41 -6.40
N GLN A 233 -4.29 -14.49 -5.88
CA GLN A 233 -5.54 -14.40 -5.10
C GLN A 233 -5.38 -13.55 -3.84
N SER A 234 -4.26 -13.67 -3.14
CA SER A 234 -3.96 -12.86 -1.95
C SER A 234 -3.84 -11.37 -2.32
N PHE A 235 -3.17 -11.07 -3.44
CA PHE A 235 -3.05 -9.71 -3.96
C PHE A 235 -4.41 -9.12 -4.37
N ALA A 236 -5.28 -9.91 -5.01
CA ALA A 236 -6.65 -9.51 -5.35
C ALA A 236 -7.47 -9.16 -4.09
N ARG A 237 -7.36 -9.97 -3.02
CA ARG A 237 -8.03 -9.69 -1.74
C ARG A 237 -7.53 -8.39 -1.09
N ILE A 238 -6.22 -8.16 -1.08
CA ILE A 238 -5.63 -6.91 -0.55
C ILE A 238 -6.12 -5.71 -1.35
N THR A 239 -6.17 -5.83 -2.68
CA THR A 239 -6.65 -4.77 -3.57
C THR A 239 -8.10 -4.39 -3.25
N HIS A 240 -8.97 -5.38 -3.04
CA HIS A 240 -10.35 -5.15 -2.62
C HIS A 240 -10.45 -4.44 -1.26
N LEU A 241 -9.68 -4.91 -0.27
CA LEU A 241 -9.67 -4.33 1.08
C LEU A 241 -9.21 -2.86 1.08
N VAL A 242 -8.20 -2.53 0.26
CA VAL A 242 -7.75 -1.14 0.10
C VAL A 242 -8.85 -0.26 -0.52
N ALA A 243 -9.61 -0.79 -1.48
CA ALA A 243 -10.74 -0.06 -2.07
C ALA A 243 -11.85 0.23 -1.04
N GLU A 244 -12.18 -0.77 -0.22
CA GLU A 244 -13.16 -0.63 0.87
C GLU A 244 -12.73 0.42 1.91
N LEU A 245 -11.47 0.38 2.37
CA LEU A 245 -10.92 1.38 3.28
C LEU A 245 -10.93 2.80 2.69
N ARG A 246 -10.72 2.93 1.38
CA ARG A 246 -10.82 4.24 0.70
C ARG A 246 -12.25 4.76 0.73
N GLN A 247 -13.24 3.91 0.49
CA GLN A 247 -14.66 4.26 0.56
C GLN A 247 -15.07 4.66 1.98
N GLU A 248 -14.64 3.91 3.00
CA GLU A 248 -14.91 4.27 4.40
C GLU A 248 -14.30 5.63 4.76
N ASN A 249 -13.06 5.88 4.35
CA ASN A 249 -12.42 7.19 4.54
C ASN A 249 -13.18 8.33 3.85
N THR A 250 -13.74 8.11 2.65
CA THR A 250 -14.60 9.12 2.01
C THR A 250 -15.87 9.38 2.80
N ASN A 251 -16.50 8.34 3.34
CA ASN A 251 -17.70 8.47 4.17
C ASN A 251 -17.39 9.23 5.47
N LEU A 252 -16.28 8.90 6.14
CA LEU A 252 -15.84 9.59 7.36
C LEU A 252 -15.58 11.07 7.11
N LYS A 253 -14.96 11.43 5.98
CA LYS A 253 -14.76 12.84 5.59
C LYS A 253 -16.10 13.57 5.44
N GLN A 254 -17.09 12.95 4.81
CA GLN A 254 -18.42 13.53 4.67
C GLN A 254 -19.10 13.72 6.04
N VAL A 255 -19.01 12.73 6.94
CA VAL A 255 -19.56 12.83 8.30
C VAL A 255 -18.88 13.96 9.08
N ILE A 256 -17.56 14.09 8.99
CA ILE A 256 -16.81 15.18 9.63
C ILE A 256 -17.29 16.54 9.10
N GLU A 257 -17.49 16.67 7.79
CA GLU A 257 -17.93 17.92 7.19
C GLU A 257 -19.37 18.28 7.60
N GLN A 258 -20.27 17.30 7.62
CA GLN A 258 -21.63 17.48 8.16
C GLN A 258 -21.59 17.90 9.64
N GLN A 259 -20.72 17.29 10.45
CA GLN A 259 -20.56 17.68 11.85
C GLN A 259 -20.02 19.10 12.00
N LYS A 260 -19.05 19.53 11.17
CA LYS A 260 -18.56 20.91 11.17
C LYS A 260 -19.69 21.90 10.89
N ILE A 261 -20.55 21.62 9.90
CA ILE A 261 -21.70 22.47 9.60
C ILE A 261 -22.64 22.55 10.81
N LEU A 262 -22.95 21.41 11.44
CA LEU A 262 -23.82 21.37 12.62
C LEU A 262 -23.24 22.08 13.85
N PHE A 263 -21.91 22.05 14.05
CA PHE A 263 -21.25 22.62 15.23
C PHE A 263 -20.65 24.02 15.00
N ALA A 264 -20.64 24.53 13.76
CA ALA A 264 -20.15 25.88 13.46
C ALA A 264 -20.86 26.99 14.27
N PRO A 265 -22.20 26.97 14.46
CA PRO A 265 -22.88 27.98 15.27
C PRO A 265 -22.45 27.95 16.74
N ARG A 266 -22.28 26.75 17.30
CA ARG A 266 -21.81 26.55 18.69
C ARG A 266 -20.41 27.12 18.89
N ARG A 267 -19.49 26.86 17.95
CA ARG A 267 -18.12 27.42 18.01
C ARG A 267 -18.11 28.95 17.92
N LYS A 268 -18.97 29.53 17.05
CA LYS A 268 -19.12 30.99 16.94
C LYS A 268 -19.64 31.60 18.25
N ALA A 269 -20.68 31.02 18.86
CA ALA A 269 -21.22 31.49 20.13
C ALA A 269 -20.17 31.44 21.26
N GLN A 270 -19.43 30.33 21.37
CA GLN A 270 -18.34 30.18 22.34
C GLN A 270 -17.20 31.17 22.12
N ALA A 271 -16.80 31.43 20.87
CA ALA A 271 -15.78 32.43 20.56
C ALA A 271 -16.23 33.86 20.93
N GLN A 272 -17.52 34.18 20.72
CA GLN A 272 -18.11 35.47 21.10
C GLN A 272 -18.16 35.68 22.61
N LEU A 273 -18.39 34.62 23.40
CA LEU A 273 -18.31 34.68 24.87
C LEU A 273 -16.90 34.96 25.39
N LEU A 274 -15.88 34.44 24.71
CA LEU A 274 -14.48 34.72 25.07
C LEU A 274 -14.11 36.18 24.82
N THR A 275 -14.82 36.87 23.93
CA THR A 275 -14.56 38.27 23.56
C THR A 275 -15.48 39.27 24.27
N ASN A 276 -16.73 38.92 24.54
CA ASN A 276 -17.69 39.74 25.26
C ASN A 276 -17.93 39.22 26.69
N LYS A 277 -17.55 40.02 27.71
CA LYS A 277 -17.76 39.69 29.13
C LYS A 277 -19.23 39.70 29.57
N ASN A 278 -20.17 40.11 28.72
CA ASN A 278 -21.60 40.17 29.06
C ASN A 278 -22.40 39.04 28.37
N LEU A 279 -22.86 38.08 29.17
CA LEU A 279 -23.56 36.87 28.71
C LEU A 279 -24.88 37.19 27.97
N GLU A 280 -25.60 38.22 28.40
CA GLU A 280 -26.91 38.60 27.84
C GLU A 280 -26.77 39.10 26.40
N THR A 281 -25.70 39.86 26.13
CA THR A 281 -25.42 40.42 24.79
C THR A 281 -25.11 39.36 23.74
N VAL A 282 -24.66 38.16 24.16
CA VAL A 282 -24.38 37.03 23.27
C VAL A 282 -25.60 36.10 23.13
N LEU A 283 -26.41 35.96 24.18
CA LEU A 283 -27.59 35.09 24.19
C LEU A 283 -28.73 35.60 23.31
N GLU A 284 -29.06 36.89 23.39
CA GLU A 284 -30.21 37.46 22.66
C GLU A 284 -30.21 37.23 21.14
N PRO A 285 -29.12 37.52 20.39
CA PRO A 285 -29.11 37.31 18.94
C PRO A 285 -29.26 35.82 18.60
N ARG A 286 -28.65 34.93 19.39
CA ARG A 286 -28.72 33.49 19.18
C ARG A 286 -30.11 32.93 19.48
N ILE A 287 -30.77 33.41 20.53
CA ILE A 287 -32.15 33.05 20.86
C ILE A 287 -33.09 33.44 19.72
N LYS A 288 -32.96 34.67 19.17
CA LYS A 288 -33.77 35.11 18.03
C LYS A 288 -33.58 34.22 16.80
N GLU A 289 -32.35 33.82 16.50
CA GLU A 289 -32.04 32.92 15.40
C GLU A 289 -32.71 31.53 15.58
N ILE A 290 -32.57 30.93 16.77
CA ILE A 290 -33.17 29.62 17.06
C ILE A 290 -34.70 29.70 17.03
N ILE A 291 -35.31 30.79 17.53
CA ILE A 291 -36.75 31.02 17.41
C ILE A 291 -37.18 31.02 15.95
N ALA A 292 -36.46 31.74 15.07
CA ALA A 292 -36.78 31.78 13.65
C ALA A 292 -36.72 30.39 12.99
N ILE A 293 -35.73 29.57 13.37
CA ILE A 293 -35.61 28.18 12.89
C ILE A 293 -36.79 27.33 13.39
N LEU A 294 -37.08 27.37 14.70
CA LEU A 294 -38.16 26.59 15.31
C LEU A 294 -39.54 27.00 14.80
N MET A 295 -39.75 28.29 14.52
CA MET A 295 -41.02 28.78 13.97
C MET A 295 -41.27 28.28 12.56
N LYS A 296 -40.21 28.08 11.74
CA LYS A 296 -40.35 27.49 10.40
C LYS A 296 -40.76 26.02 10.43
N SER A 297 -40.48 25.29 11.50
CA SER A 297 -40.90 23.89 11.66
C SER A 297 -42.29 23.74 12.30
N GLN A 298 -42.92 24.83 12.77
CA GLN A 298 -44.27 24.78 13.33
C GLN A 298 -45.34 24.76 12.23
N ILE A 299 -46.28 23.83 12.36
CA ILE A 299 -47.45 23.71 11.46
C ILE A 299 -48.41 24.91 11.62
N ARG A 300 -48.45 25.54 12.79
CA ARG A 300 -49.32 26.71 13.09
C ARG A 300 -48.46 27.89 13.52
N THR A 301 -48.36 28.92 12.68
CA THR A 301 -47.41 30.03 12.83
C THR A 301 -47.94 31.28 13.55
N GLY A 302 -49.19 31.28 14.02
CA GLY A 302 -49.84 32.50 14.56
C GLY A 302 -50.30 32.47 16.03
N GLY A 303 -50.11 31.37 16.76
CA GLY A 303 -50.60 31.27 18.14
C GLY A 303 -49.58 31.74 19.18
N HIS A 304 -49.99 32.58 20.14
CA HIS A 304 -49.15 32.97 21.29
C HIS A 304 -48.49 31.77 21.99
N ARG A 305 -49.19 30.63 22.06
CA ARG A 305 -48.67 29.37 22.61
C ARG A 305 -47.46 28.82 21.83
N ALA A 306 -47.47 28.89 20.50
CA ALA A 306 -46.37 28.40 19.68
C ALA A 306 -45.11 29.25 19.85
N ILE A 307 -45.29 30.58 19.88
CA ILE A 307 -44.20 31.54 20.11
C ILE A 307 -43.60 31.34 21.50
N ALA A 308 -44.42 31.19 22.54
CA ALA A 308 -43.95 30.96 23.91
C ALA A 308 -43.14 29.66 24.03
N ILE A 309 -43.60 28.57 23.38
CA ILE A 309 -42.89 27.29 23.37
C ILE A 309 -41.55 27.41 22.62
N CYS A 310 -41.54 28.04 21.43
CA CYS A 310 -40.31 28.21 20.65
C CYS A 310 -39.31 29.10 21.39
N THR A 311 -39.77 30.17 22.04
CA THR A 311 -38.94 31.07 22.85
C THR A 311 -38.30 30.31 24.02
N ARG A 312 -39.09 29.49 24.73
CA ARG A 312 -38.59 28.70 25.87
C ARG A 312 -37.58 27.65 25.43
N LYS A 313 -37.86 26.92 24.34
CA LYS A 313 -36.93 25.97 23.72
C LYS A 313 -35.63 26.64 23.26
N ALA A 314 -35.74 27.78 22.58
CA ALA A 314 -34.60 28.55 22.08
C ALA A 314 -33.69 29.07 23.21
N THR A 315 -34.29 29.58 24.29
CA THR A 315 -33.57 30.07 25.46
C THR A 315 -32.75 28.95 26.12
N ILE A 316 -33.39 27.81 26.38
CA ILE A 316 -32.73 26.63 26.95
C ILE A 316 -31.59 26.14 26.06
N TYR A 317 -31.82 26.06 24.75
CA TYR A 317 -30.82 25.55 23.82
C TYR A 317 -29.65 26.52 23.63
N ALA A 318 -29.89 27.84 23.63
CA ALA A 318 -28.84 28.85 23.56
C ALA A 318 -27.92 28.81 24.79
N MET A 319 -28.48 28.69 25.99
CA MET A 319 -27.70 28.53 27.24
C MET A 319 -26.84 27.25 27.21
N TYR A 320 -27.39 26.16 26.67
CA TYR A 320 -26.67 24.89 26.51
C TYR A 320 -25.54 24.96 25.48
N GLU A 321 -25.73 25.65 24.34
CA GLU A 321 -24.67 25.82 23.32
C GLU A 321 -23.46 26.59 23.87
N ILE A 322 -23.73 27.59 24.72
CA ILE A 322 -22.76 28.43 25.41
C ILE A 322 -21.95 27.66 26.47
N GLY A 323 -22.42 26.50 26.91
CA GLY A 323 -21.68 25.59 27.77
C GLY A 323 -22.20 25.50 29.21
N GLN A 324 -23.35 26.11 29.52
CA GLN A 324 -23.99 25.88 30.81
C GLN A 324 -24.46 24.43 30.95
N SER A 325 -24.32 23.88 32.16
CA SER A 325 -24.79 22.53 32.42
C SER A 325 -26.32 22.48 32.43
N LEU A 326 -26.89 21.31 32.09
CA LEU A 326 -28.35 21.13 32.12
C LEU A 326 -28.94 21.37 33.53
N ASN A 327 -28.16 21.13 34.59
CA ASN A 327 -28.53 21.41 35.97
C ASN A 327 -28.56 22.92 36.26
N GLU A 328 -27.55 23.68 35.81
CA GLU A 328 -27.53 25.15 35.94
C GLU A 328 -28.73 25.79 35.23
N ILE A 329 -29.03 25.32 34.01
CA ILE A 329 -30.18 25.82 33.23
C ILE A 329 -31.50 25.49 33.94
N ALA A 330 -31.63 24.28 34.49
CA ALA A 330 -32.80 23.86 35.25
C ALA A 330 -33.04 24.73 36.49
N ILE A 331 -31.97 25.03 37.24
CA ILE A 331 -32.02 25.91 38.41
C ILE A 331 -32.37 27.34 37.99
N SER A 332 -31.69 27.89 36.98
CA SER A 332 -31.88 29.27 36.51
C SER A 332 -33.29 29.53 36.00
N LEU A 333 -33.93 28.56 35.36
CA LEU A 333 -35.27 28.69 34.79
C LEU A 333 -36.37 28.13 35.71
N GLN A 334 -36.01 27.63 36.89
CA GLN A 334 -36.91 26.95 37.83
C GLN A 334 -37.74 25.85 37.14
N MET A 335 -37.05 24.97 36.41
CA MET A 335 -37.64 23.87 35.65
C MET A 335 -37.09 22.51 36.09
N PRO A 336 -37.87 21.42 35.96
CA PRO A 336 -37.34 20.08 36.14
C PRO A 336 -36.25 19.77 35.11
N TYR A 337 -35.18 19.12 35.57
CA TYR A 337 -34.05 18.69 34.73
C TYR A 337 -34.49 17.90 33.49
N GLU A 338 -35.41 16.95 33.65
CA GLU A 338 -35.91 16.14 32.55
C GLU A 338 -36.63 16.96 31.47
N THR A 339 -37.28 18.06 31.86
CA THR A 339 -37.92 18.99 30.90
C THR A 339 -36.87 19.74 30.09
N VAL A 340 -35.81 20.25 30.75
CA VAL A 340 -34.68 20.92 30.09
C VAL A 340 -34.00 19.97 29.10
N LYS A 341 -33.66 18.75 29.54
CA LYS A 341 -33.08 17.70 28.71
C LYS A 341 -33.94 17.36 27.49
N THR A 342 -35.25 17.24 27.69
CA THR A 342 -36.21 16.97 26.61
C THR A 342 -36.25 18.12 25.60
N TYR A 343 -36.29 19.37 26.08
CA TYR A 343 -36.30 20.54 25.20
C TYR A 343 -35.00 20.70 24.41
N VAL A 344 -33.85 20.42 25.02
CA VAL A 344 -32.57 20.38 24.29
C VAL A 344 -32.59 19.31 23.21
N LYS A 345 -33.06 18.09 23.52
CA LYS A 345 -33.14 16.98 22.56
C LYS A 345 -34.04 17.31 21.36
N LEU A 346 -35.24 17.85 21.62
CA LEU A 346 -36.19 18.21 20.57
C LEU A 346 -35.66 19.37 19.70
N THR A 347 -35.15 20.42 20.33
CA THR A 347 -34.62 21.59 19.62
C THR A 347 -33.43 21.21 18.73
N ARG A 348 -32.56 20.31 19.19
CA ARG A 348 -31.46 19.77 18.39
C ARG A 348 -31.93 18.99 17.17
N ALA A 349 -33.01 18.22 17.29
CA ALA A 349 -33.62 17.50 16.17
C ALA A 349 -34.22 18.48 15.15
N ASP A 350 -34.96 19.49 15.62
CA ASP A 350 -35.57 20.52 14.78
C ASP A 350 -34.52 21.30 13.98
N ILE A 351 -33.42 21.72 14.62
CA ILE A 351 -32.31 22.42 13.98
C ILE A 351 -31.59 21.52 12.96
N ARG A 352 -31.38 20.24 13.27
CA ARG A 352 -30.78 19.29 12.34
C ARG A 352 -31.64 19.16 11.08
N ASN A 353 -32.94 18.95 11.24
CA ASN A 353 -33.88 18.82 10.13
C ASN A 353 -33.89 20.08 9.25
N TYR A 354 -33.82 21.26 9.87
CA TYR A 354 -33.74 22.52 9.14
C TYR A 354 -32.50 22.61 8.24
N TYR A 355 -31.30 22.35 8.76
CA TYR A 355 -30.08 22.40 7.94
C TYR A 355 -29.99 21.27 6.92
N SER A 356 -30.53 20.09 7.23
CA SER A 356 -30.63 18.98 6.29
C SER A 356 -31.59 19.25 5.13
N ALA A 357 -32.54 20.19 5.27
CA ALA A 357 -33.45 20.59 4.19
C ALA A 357 -32.90 21.74 3.32
N GLN A 358 -31.79 22.35 3.70
CA GLN A 358 -31.17 23.47 2.97
C GLN A 358 -29.97 23.06 2.09
N ASN A 359 -29.43 21.86 2.32
CA ASN A 359 -28.38 21.22 1.53
C ASN A 359 -28.97 20.05 0.77
#